data_AF-A0A5D3FBA7-F1
#
_entry.id   AF-A0A5D3FBA7-F1
#
_cell.length_a   1.000
_cell.length_b   1.000
_cell.length_c   1.000
_cell.angle_alpha   90.00
_cell.angle_beta   90.00
_cell.angle_gamma   90.00
#
_symmetry.space_group_name_H-M   'P 1'
#
loop_
_entity.id
_entity.type
_entity.pdbx_description
1 polymer ?
#
loop_
_entity_poly.entity_id
_entity_poly.type
_entity_poly.pdbx_seq_one_letter_code
_entity_poly.pdbx_strand_id
1 'polypeptide(L)' 'MSISGAMVGFLVGGAAGFLLTETVGAFFTFVLDRTLDVDGTGVLLAAFVVVPIVCALAGAVVGARYRSRG' A
#
# COMPACT_ATOMS: atom_id res chain seq x y z
N MET A 1 7.58 22.38 0.92
CA MET A 1 7.34 20.92 1.01
C MET A 1 8.59 20.25 1.56
N SER A 2 8.45 19.32 2.51
CA SER A 2 9.59 18.57 3.07
C SER A 2 9.90 17.36 2.20
N ILE A 3 11.08 17.33 1.56
CA ILE A 3 11.53 16.18 0.75
C ILE A 3 11.71 14.94 1.64
N SER A 4 12.38 15.10 2.79
CA SER A 4 12.56 14.01 3.76
C SER A 4 11.21 13.48 4.27
N GLY A 5 10.26 14.38 4.56
CA GLY A 5 8.91 13.99 4.97
C GLY A 5 8.16 13.22 3.86
N ALA A 6 8.31 13.65 2.61
CA ALA A 6 7.73 12.95 1.46
C ALA A 6 8.33 11.55 1.28
N MET A 7 9.64 11.38 1.44
CA MET A 7 10.31 10.08 1.33
C MET A 7 9.89 9.11 2.43
N VAL A 8 9.84 9.58 3.68
CA VAL A 8 9.36 8.77 4.81
C VAL A 8 7.90 8.39 4.60
N GLY A 9 7.06 9.36 4.22
CA GLY A 9 5.66 9.12 3.92
C GLY A 9 5.46 8.12 2.77
N PHE A 10 6.28 8.21 1.72
CA PHE A 10 6.27 7.27 0.59
C PHE A 10 6.57 5.84 1.04
N LEU A 11 7.64 5.65 1.80
CA LEU A 11 8.05 4.34 2.30
C LEU A 11 7.02 3.73 3.26
N VAL A 12 6.55 4.51 4.23
CA VAL A 12 5.55 4.06 5.21
C VAL A 12 4.22 3.77 4.53
N GLY A 13 3.79 4.64 3.60
CA GLY A 13 2.58 4.43 2.82
C GLY A 13 2.65 3.17 1.96
N GLY A 14 3.77 2.96 1.25
CA GLY A 14 3.97 1.76 0.44
C GLY A 14 4.00 0.48 1.26
N ALA A 15 4.71 0.49 2.39
CA ALA A 15 4.74 -0.64 3.33
C ALA A 15 3.36 -0.95 3.89
N ALA A 16 2.58 0.06 4.26
CA ALA A 16 1.21 -0.11 4.73
C ALA A 16 0.30 -0.69 3.64
N GLY A 17 0.42 -0.21 2.40
CA GLY A 17 -0.35 -0.74 1.28
C GLY A 17 0.00 -2.20 0.93
N PHE A 18 1.29 -2.56 1.01
CA PHE A 18 1.74 -3.94 0.87
C PHE A 18 1.23 -4.85 1.99
N LEU A 19 1.32 -4.38 3.25
CA LEU A 19 0.80 -5.13 4.39
C LEU A 19 -0.72 -5.34 4.26
N LEU A 20 -1.45 -4.35 3.74
CA LEU A 20 -2.88 -4.46 3.48
C LEU A 20 -3.19 -5.55 2.45
N THR A 21 -2.50 -5.59 1.31
CA THR A 21 -2.72 -6.61 0.28
C THR A 21 -2.40 -8.02 0.79
N GLU A 22 -1.30 -8.17 1.54
CA GLU A 22 -0.94 -9.45 2.16
C GLU A 22 -1.97 -9.88 3.22
N THR A 23 -2.47 -8.93 4.02
CA THR A 23 -3.50 -9.21 5.03
C THR A 23 -4.79 -9.69 4.38
N VAL A 24 -5.18 -9.08 3.25
CA VAL A 24 -6.34 -9.54 2.46
C VAL A 24 -6.09 -10.96 1.93
N GLY A 25 -4.92 -11.23 1.35
CA GLY A 25 -4.54 -12.58 0.91
C GLY A 25 -4.62 -13.61 2.04
N ALA A 26 -4.04 -13.29 3.20
CA ALA A 26 -4.08 -14.14 4.39
C ALA A 26 -5.51 -14.37 4.90
N PHE A 27 -6.36 -13.34 4.90
CA PHE A 27 -7.76 -13.47 5.31
C PHE A 27 -8.52 -14.45 4.41
N PHE A 28 -8.38 -14.32 3.09
CA PHE A 28 -9.02 -15.23 2.14
C PHE A 28 -8.55 -16.67 2.31
N THR A 29 -7.24 -16.89 2.49
CA THR A 29 -6.68 -18.23 2.69
C THR A 29 -7.09 -18.84 4.03
N PHE A 30 -6.94 -18.12 5.15
CA PHE A 30 -7.08 -18.71 6.48
C PHE A 30 -8.49 -18.60 7.07
N VAL A 31 -9.29 -17.61 6.66
CA VAL A 31 -10.64 -17.40 7.20
C VAL A 31 -11.71 -17.90 6.23
N LEU A 32 -11.50 -17.73 4.93
CA LEU A 32 -12.48 -18.13 3.91
C LEU A 32 -12.12 -19.45 3.21
N ASP A 33 -11.01 -20.08 3.59
CA ASP A 33 -10.49 -21.32 3.00
C ASP A 33 -10.37 -21.25 1.47
N ARG A 34 -10.03 -20.06 0.95
CA ARG A 34 -9.93 -19.80 -0.48
C ARG A 34 -8.67 -19.01 -0.79
N THR A 35 -7.69 -19.67 -1.38
CA THR A 35 -6.48 -18.99 -1.87
C THR A 35 -6.81 -18.12 -3.08
N LEU A 36 -6.37 -16.86 -3.03
CA LEU A 36 -6.46 -15.93 -4.14
C LEU A 36 -5.41 -16.27 -5.21
N ASP A 37 -5.86 -16.52 -6.44
CA ASP A 37 -4.96 -16.72 -7.59
C ASP A 37 -4.53 -15.37 -8.18
N VAL A 38 -3.62 -14.69 -7.48
CA VAL A 38 -3.12 -13.36 -7.88
C VAL A 38 -2.37 -13.44 -9.20
N ASP A 39 -1.58 -14.49 -9.41
CA ASP A 39 -0.75 -14.66 -10.60
C ASP A 39 -1.58 -15.05 -11.84
N GLY A 40 -2.61 -15.87 -11.69
CA GLY A 40 -3.51 -16.27 -12.78
C GLY A 40 -4.63 -15.28 -13.06
N THR A 41 -4.90 -14.32 -12.16
CA THR A 41 -5.97 -13.33 -12.31
C THR A 41 -5.40 -11.92 -12.50
N GLY A 42 -5.29 -11.48 -13.77
CA GLY A 42 -4.66 -10.19 -14.10
C GLY A 42 -5.27 -8.96 -13.40
N VAL A 43 -6.57 -8.97 -13.11
CA VAL A 43 -7.22 -7.89 -12.34
C VAL A 43 -6.75 -7.87 -10.89
N LEU A 44 -6.56 -9.05 -10.29
CA LEU A 44 -6.10 -9.19 -8.92
C LEU A 44 -4.63 -8.84 -8.79
N LEU A 45 -3.80 -9.27 -9.75
CA LEU A 45 -2.42 -8.79 -9.88
C LEU A 45 -2.36 -7.27 -9.95
N ALA A 46 -3.16 -6.66 -10.81
CA ALA A 46 -3.22 -5.21 -10.94
C ALA A 46 -3.60 -4.54 -9.61
N ALA A 47 -4.58 -5.09 -8.88
CA ALA A 47 -4.95 -4.57 -7.56
C ALA A 47 -3.79 -4.67 -6.54
N PHE A 48 -3.12 -5.83 -6.47
CA PHE A 48 -1.99 -6.06 -5.56
C PHE A 48 -0.79 -5.15 -5.86
N VAL A 49 -0.61 -4.72 -7.12
CA VAL A 49 0.43 -3.76 -7.50
C VAL A 49 -0.01 -2.31 -7.28
N VAL A 50 -1.24 -1.95 -7.65
CA VAL A 50 -1.72 -0.56 -7.61
C VAL A 50 -1.96 -0.08 -6.19
N VAL A 51 -2.47 -0.93 -5.30
CA VAL A 51 -2.78 -0.53 -3.91
C VAL A 51 -1.53 0.00 -3.17
N PRO A 52 -0.39 -0.73 -3.12
CA PRO A 52 0.84 -0.21 -2.51
C PRO A 52 1.31 1.11 -3.14
N ILE A 53 1.21 1.26 -4.46
CA ILE A 53 1.60 2.49 -5.16
C ILE A 53 0.72 3.66 -4.72
N VAL A 54 -0.59 3.49 -4.69
CA VAL A 54 -1.54 4.53 -4.26
C VAL A 54 -1.30 4.90 -2.79
N CYS A 55 -1.09 3.91 -1.91
CA CYS A 55 -0.78 4.16 -0.51
C CYS A 55 0.56 4.90 -0.35
N ALA A 56 1.59 4.56 -1.14
CA ALA A 56 2.87 5.25 -1.14
C ALA A 56 2.73 6.72 -1.59
N LEU A 57 1.99 6.98 -2.67
CA LEU A 57 1.72 8.34 -3.15
C LEU A 57 0.94 9.16 -2.12
N ALA A 58 -0.10 8.58 -1.53
CA ALA A 58 -0.87 9.23 -0.47
C ALA A 58 0.00 9.56 0.74
N GLY A 59 0.82 8.60 1.20
CA GLY A 59 1.77 8.80 2.29
C GLY A 59 2.79 9.89 1.98
N ALA A 60 3.33 9.92 0.76
CA ALA A 60 4.25 10.96 0.32
C ALA A 60 3.61 12.36 0.36
N VAL A 61 2.36 12.49 -0.11
CA VAL A 61 1.61 13.76 -0.08
C VAL A 61 1.38 14.23 1.35
N VAL A 62 1.00 13.32 2.26
CA VAL A 62 0.80 13.64 3.68
C VAL A 62 2.12 14.03 4.34
N GLY A 63 3.19 13.26 4.12
CA GLY A 63 4.51 13.50 4.69
C GLY A 63 5.15 14.79 4.18
N ALA A 64 4.95 15.14 2.91
CA ALA A 64 5.42 16.40 2.32
C ALA A 64 4.79 17.64 2.98
N ARG A 65 3.55 17.50 3.47
CA ARG A 65 2.75 18.56 4.11
C ARG A 65 3.01 18.71 5.61
N TYR A 66 3.60 17.71 6.27
CA TYR A 66 3.74 17.69 7.74
C TYR A 66 4.73 18.74 8.29
N ARG A 67 5.60 19.35 7.46
CA ARG A 67 6.49 20.46 7.86
C ARG A 67 5.91 21.86 7.62
N SER A 68 4.75 22.00 7.00
CA SER A 68 4.09 23.32 6.83
C SER A 68 3.25 23.73 8.05
N ARG A 69 3.34 22.99 9.17
CA ARG A 69 2.56 23.21 10.41
C ARG A 69 3.42 23.54 11.63
N GLY A 70 4.67 23.97 11.46
CA GLY A 70 5.58 24.36 12.54
C GLY A 70 6.45 25.52 12.14
#